data_AF-A0A117RRP8-F1
#
_entry.id   AF-A0A117RRP8-F1
#
_cell.length_a   1.000
_cell.length_b   1.000
_cell.length_c   1.000
_cell.angle_alpha   90.00
_cell.angle_beta   90.00
_cell.angle_gamma   90.00
#
_symmetry.space_group_name_H-M   'P 1'
#
loop_
_entity.id
_entity.type
_entity.pdbx_description
1 polymer ?
#
loop_
_entity_poly.entity_id
_entity_poly.type
_entity_poly.pdbx_seq_one_letter_code
_entity_poly.pdbx_strand_id
1 'polypeptide(L)'
;MGNSQSKVELYAAIRKDHLLGMSLRSLQRVHNVTWRTVRRALDGQWPEPRKSPRRKESRLDPYKPLIDGILRADLDAPPKQRHTAQRIFDRLVEGHEARDISCSMVRLYVQNRRKEIRRKAGVGPEAMFGTEAAMKGFRVRYVLATKLVNELVEAADDKQLTMTIAPGTDASISNASMSSAPWNWTAGEPSCCSRC
;
A
#
# COMPACT_ATOMS: atom_id res chain seq x y z
N MET A 1 0.35 6.28 -28.21
CA MET A 1 1.47 5.57 -27.56
C MET A 1 2.61 6.57 -27.38
N GLY A 2 2.71 7.18 -26.20
CA GLY A 2 3.73 8.20 -25.96
C GLY A 2 5.07 7.53 -25.71
N ASN A 3 6.01 7.65 -26.66
CA ASN A 3 7.36 7.15 -26.46
C ASN A 3 8.01 8.00 -25.36
N SER A 4 8.15 7.44 -24.16
CA SER A 4 8.80 8.09 -23.01
C SER A 4 10.32 8.06 -23.19
N GLN A 5 10.81 8.55 -24.33
CA GLN A 5 12.24 8.76 -24.52
C GLN A 5 12.72 9.82 -23.52
N SER A 6 13.86 9.52 -22.91
CA SER A 6 14.50 10.47 -22.01
C SER A 6 14.86 11.75 -22.78
N LYS A 7 14.87 12.90 -22.11
CA LYS A 7 15.21 14.17 -22.77
C LYS A 7 16.65 14.17 -23.32
N VAL A 8 17.53 13.36 -22.72
CA VAL A 8 18.90 13.11 -23.17
C VAL A 8 18.91 12.38 -24.51
N GLU A 9 18.15 11.29 -24.60
CA GLU A 9 18.00 10.49 -25.82
C GLU A 9 17.41 11.30 -26.97
N LEU A 10 16.41 12.13 -26.69
CA LEU A 10 15.81 13.07 -27.65
C LEU A 10 16.86 14.03 -28.25
N TYR A 11 17.75 14.59 -27.42
CA TYR A 11 18.75 15.55 -27.89
C TYR A 11 19.85 14.85 -28.68
N ALA A 12 20.23 13.64 -28.28
CA ALA A 12 21.15 12.80 -29.05
C ALA A 12 20.58 12.43 -30.42
N ALA A 13 19.29 12.06 -30.49
CA ALA A 13 18.60 11.76 -31.74
C ALA A 13 18.56 12.98 -32.68
N ILE A 14 18.18 14.16 -32.18
CA ILE A 14 18.17 15.40 -32.96
C ILE A 14 19.56 15.71 -33.54
N ARG A 15 20.63 15.56 -32.75
CA ARG A 15 22.01 15.79 -33.22
C ARG A 15 22.40 14.78 -34.30
N LYS A 16 22.08 13.49 -34.10
CA LYS A 16 22.34 12.44 -35.08
C LYS A 16 21.64 12.71 -36.41
N ASP A 17 20.34 13.01 -36.38
CA ASP A 17 19.55 13.22 -37.58
C ASP A 17 19.97 14.52 -38.31
N HIS A 18 20.43 15.53 -37.57
CA HIS A 18 21.03 16.71 -38.18
C HIS A 18 22.35 16.41 -38.89
N LEU A 19 23.22 15.59 -38.29
CA LEU A 19 24.47 15.13 -38.92
C LEU A 19 24.20 14.29 -40.19
N LEU A 20 23.08 13.57 -40.23
CA LEU A 20 22.59 12.84 -41.41
C LEU A 20 22.01 13.77 -42.50
N GLY A 21 22.06 15.09 -42.32
CA GLY A 21 21.65 16.08 -43.32
C GLY A 21 20.16 16.47 -43.26
N MET A 22 19.43 16.09 -42.21
CA MET A 22 18.03 16.50 -42.09
C MET A 22 17.90 18.01 -41.86
N SER A 23 16.94 18.62 -42.56
CA SER A 23 16.61 20.04 -42.38
C SER A 23 15.97 20.31 -41.01
N LEU A 24 16.14 21.53 -40.50
CA LEU A 24 15.57 21.96 -39.21
C LEU A 24 14.04 21.81 -39.13
N ARG A 25 13.33 21.96 -40.26
CA ARG A 25 11.87 21.73 -40.31
C ARG A 25 11.52 20.25 -40.27
N SER A 26 12.35 19.39 -40.88
CA SER A 26 12.19 17.93 -40.80
C SER A 26 12.34 17.43 -39.37
N LEU A 27 13.38 17.87 -38.66
CA LEU A 27 13.66 17.51 -37.27
C LEU A 27 12.48 17.83 -36.32
N GLN A 28 11.82 18.97 -36.51
CA GLN A 28 10.64 19.34 -35.72
C GLN A 28 9.48 18.36 -35.90
N ARG A 29 9.25 17.91 -37.13
CA ARG A 29 8.15 17.00 -37.48
C ARG A 29 8.45 15.57 -37.00
N VAL A 30 9.66 15.07 -37.26
CA VAL A 30 10.07 13.70 -36.90
C VAL A 30 10.10 13.51 -35.39
N HIS A 31 10.74 14.43 -34.66
CA HIS A 31 10.84 14.33 -33.21
C HIS A 31 9.66 14.94 -32.45
N ASN A 32 8.68 15.52 -33.15
CA ASN A 32 7.53 16.21 -32.57
C ASN A 32 7.93 17.26 -31.51
N VAL A 33 8.86 18.14 -31.87
CA VAL A 33 9.39 19.18 -30.99
C VAL A 33 9.30 20.56 -31.64
N THR A 34 9.32 21.59 -30.81
CA THR A 34 9.38 22.98 -31.29
C THR A 34 10.79 23.34 -31.76
N TRP A 35 10.90 24.33 -32.64
CA TRP A 35 12.18 24.86 -33.13
C TRP A 35 13.15 25.22 -31.99
N ARG A 36 12.64 25.71 -30.84
CA ARG A 36 13.46 26.08 -29.67
C ARG A 36 14.19 24.87 -29.08
N THR A 37 13.53 23.71 -29.08
CA THR A 37 14.14 22.46 -28.62
C THR A 37 15.21 21.98 -29.58
N VAL A 38 14.96 22.07 -30.89
CA VAL A 38 15.95 21.71 -31.92
C VAL A 38 17.18 22.61 -31.79
N ARG A 39 17.00 23.93 -31.74
CA ARG A 39 18.12 24.88 -31.58
C ARG A 39 18.90 24.60 -30.30
N ARG A 40 18.22 24.42 -29.16
CA ARG A 40 18.87 24.08 -27.89
C ARG A 40 19.71 22.79 -27.98
N ALA A 41 19.23 21.77 -28.68
CA ALA A 41 19.96 20.52 -28.87
C ALA A 41 21.21 20.68 -29.76
N LEU A 42 21.12 21.51 -30.80
CA LEU A 42 22.21 21.82 -31.73
C LEU A 42 23.26 22.75 -31.13
N ASP A 43 22.86 23.69 -30.28
CA ASP A 43 23.76 24.57 -29.51
C ASP A 43 24.55 23.81 -28.41
N GLY A 44 24.50 22.46 -28.42
CA GLY A 44 25.24 21.60 -27.49
C GLY A 44 24.72 21.61 -26.06
N GLN A 45 23.57 22.23 -25.79
CA GLN A 45 23.05 22.32 -24.43
C GLN A 45 22.69 20.94 -23.89
N TRP A 46 23.19 20.63 -22.69
CA TRP A 46 22.79 19.42 -22.00
C TRP A 46 21.33 19.52 -21.55
N PRO A 47 20.47 18.53 -21.86
CA PRO A 47 19.06 18.63 -21.51
C PRO A 47 18.87 18.52 -20.00
N GLU A 48 18.53 19.65 -19.38
CA GLU A 48 18.12 19.65 -17.97
C GLU A 48 16.97 18.66 -17.75
N PRO A 49 17.05 17.81 -16.71
CA PRO A 49 15.92 17.00 -16.28
C PRO A 49 14.66 17.84 -16.12
N ARG A 50 13.50 17.26 -16.38
CA ARG A 50 12.25 17.97 -16.12
C ARG A 50 12.20 18.32 -14.64
N LYS A 51 12.05 19.62 -14.32
CA LYS A 51 11.83 20.07 -12.96
C LYS A 51 10.57 19.40 -12.45
N SER A 52 10.68 18.67 -11.33
CA SER A 52 9.49 18.13 -10.66
C SER A 52 8.62 19.31 -10.25
N PRO A 53 7.30 19.29 -10.53
CA PRO A 53 6.40 20.30 -10.02
C PRO A 53 6.60 20.49 -8.52
N ARG A 54 6.71 21.74 -8.06
CA ARG A 54 6.71 22.01 -6.62
C ARG A 54 5.37 21.56 -6.07
N ARG A 55 5.37 20.62 -5.13
CA ARG A 55 4.16 20.20 -4.44
C ARG A 55 3.66 21.38 -3.60
N LYS A 56 2.41 21.80 -3.80
CA LYS A 56 1.77 22.78 -2.92
C LYS A 56 1.56 22.14 -1.55
N GLU A 57 1.89 22.87 -0.50
CA GLU A 57 1.67 22.43 0.87
C GLU A 57 0.15 22.32 1.10
N SER A 58 -0.27 21.19 1.65
CA SER A 58 -1.68 21.00 2.05
C SER A 58 -1.92 21.71 3.39
N ARG A 59 -3.17 22.13 3.67
CA ARG A 59 -3.52 22.74 4.97
C ARG A 59 -3.20 21.85 6.17
N LEU A 60 -3.11 20.54 5.95
CA LEU A 60 -2.72 19.56 6.99
C LEU A 60 -1.22 19.57 7.28
N ASP A 61 -0.39 20.05 6.36
CA ASP A 61 1.08 19.93 6.42
C ASP A 61 1.69 20.49 7.71
N PRO A 62 1.26 21.66 8.23
CA PRO A 62 1.74 22.19 9.50
C PRO A 62 1.49 21.24 10.70
N TYR A 63 0.43 20.44 10.64
CA TYR A 63 -0.01 19.57 11.75
C TYR A 63 0.49 18.13 11.62
N LYS A 64 1.03 17.75 10.46
CA LYS A 64 1.63 16.42 10.23
C LYS A 64 2.67 16.02 11.29
N PRO A 65 3.65 16.86 11.68
CA PRO A 65 4.64 16.46 12.68
C PRO A 65 3.99 16.14 14.03
N LEU A 66 2.93 16.86 14.40
CA LEU A 66 2.19 16.63 15.64
C LEU A 66 1.41 15.32 15.57
N ILE A 67 0.66 15.09 14.49
CA ILE A 67 -0.06 13.83 14.25
C ILE A 67 0.93 12.66 14.27
N ASP A 68 2.08 12.81 13.62
CA ASP A 68 3.13 11.79 13.61
C ASP A 68 3.67 11.50 15.02
N GLY A 69 3.80 12.53 15.88
CA GLY A 69 4.17 12.35 17.28
C GLY A 69 3.17 11.50 18.05
N ILE A 70 1.87 11.82 17.92
CA ILE A 70 0.78 11.05 18.54
C ILE A 70 0.78 9.61 18.04
N LEU A 71 0.92 9.41 16.72
CA LEU A 71 0.91 8.07 16.14
C LEU A 71 2.11 7.21 16.52
N ARG A 72 3.26 7.80 16.84
CA ARG A 72 4.41 7.07 17.38
C ARG A 72 4.16 6.65 18.82
N ALA A 73 3.64 7.53 19.66
CA ALA A 73 3.25 7.20 21.04
C ALA A 73 2.16 6.11 21.09
N ASP A 74 1.25 6.09 20.12
CA ASP A 74 0.22 5.04 19.97
C ASP A 74 0.78 3.63 19.71
N LEU A 75 2.05 3.49 19.29
CA LEU A 75 2.63 2.17 19.02
C LEU A 75 2.77 1.36 20.31
N ASP A 76 3.29 1.99 21.35
CA ASP A 76 3.53 1.40 22.67
C ASP A 76 2.24 1.29 23.51
N ALA A 77 1.22 2.07 23.14
CA ALA A 77 -0.06 2.07 23.84
C ALA A 77 -0.86 0.78 23.60
N PRO A 78 -1.52 0.23 24.64
CA PRO A 78 -2.50 -0.84 24.51
C PRO A 78 -3.59 -0.51 23.48
N PRO A 79 -4.13 -1.49 22.73
CA PRO A 79 -5.06 -1.24 21.62
C PRO A 79 -6.27 -0.35 21.94
N LYS A 80 -6.80 -0.45 23.17
CA LYS A 80 -7.94 0.35 23.65
C LYS A 80 -7.58 1.82 23.95
N GLN A 81 -6.30 2.10 24.18
CA GLN A 81 -5.77 3.44 24.50
C GLN A 81 -5.25 4.19 23.26
N ARG A 82 -5.14 3.49 22.11
CA ARG A 82 -4.70 4.11 20.85
C ARG A 82 -5.70 5.16 20.39
N HIS A 83 -5.20 6.30 19.94
CA HIS A 83 -6.06 7.38 19.50
C HIS A 83 -6.83 6.98 18.23
N THR A 84 -8.11 7.35 18.17
CA THR A 84 -8.88 7.29 16.93
C THR A 84 -8.61 8.54 16.09
N ALA A 85 -8.87 8.49 14.78
CA ALA A 85 -8.71 9.66 13.92
C ALA A 85 -9.56 10.85 14.41
N GLN A 86 -10.75 10.56 14.95
CA GLN A 86 -11.62 11.57 15.56
C GLN A 86 -10.96 12.21 16.78
N ARG A 87 -10.45 11.42 17.73
CA ARG A 87 -9.75 11.96 18.92
C ARG A 87 -8.52 12.81 18.56
N ILE A 88 -7.80 12.43 17.51
CA ILE A 88 -6.67 13.22 17.01
C ILE A 88 -7.17 14.56 16.45
N PHE A 89 -8.28 14.56 15.70
CA PHE A 89 -8.88 15.77 15.17
C PHE A 89 -9.37 16.70 16.28
N ASP A 90 -10.13 16.19 17.26
CA ASP A 90 -10.66 16.98 18.37
C ASP A 90 -9.50 17.66 19.13
N ARG A 91 -8.43 16.91 19.41
CA ARG A 91 -7.20 17.44 20.03
C ARG A 91 -6.52 18.54 19.20
N LEU A 92 -6.54 18.44 17.87
CA LEU A 92 -5.97 19.48 16.99
C LEU A 92 -6.82 20.74 17.00
N VAL A 93 -8.15 20.61 17.07
CA VAL A 93 -9.08 21.74 17.12
C VAL A 93 -8.98 22.46 18.46
N GLU A 94 -8.94 21.72 19.56
CA GLU A 94 -8.84 22.25 20.93
C GLU A 94 -7.47 22.92 21.20
N GLY A 95 -6.37 22.31 20.76
CA GLY A 95 -5.02 22.79 21.09
C GLY A 95 -4.41 23.80 20.12
N HIS A 96 -4.87 23.85 18.86
CA HIS A 96 -4.18 24.59 17.79
C HIS A 96 -5.09 25.37 16.84
N GLU A 97 -6.36 25.57 17.21
CA GLU A 97 -7.34 26.32 16.40
C GLU A 97 -7.43 25.85 14.93
N ALA A 98 -7.26 24.54 14.69
CA ALA A 98 -7.24 23.93 13.36
C ALA A 98 -8.62 23.86 12.68
N ARG A 99 -9.40 24.96 12.70
CA ARG A 99 -10.76 25.09 12.14
C ARG A 99 -10.82 24.91 10.63
N ASP A 100 -9.65 25.06 10.01
CA ASP A 100 -9.42 25.01 8.58
C ASP A 100 -9.26 23.59 8.02
N ILE A 101 -9.30 22.58 8.88
CA ILE A 101 -9.10 21.18 8.52
C ILE A 101 -10.37 20.39 8.81
N SER A 102 -10.72 19.47 7.92
CA SER A 102 -11.81 18.53 8.17
C SER A 102 -11.30 17.23 8.79
N CYS A 103 -12.14 16.60 9.62
CA CYS A 103 -11.87 15.28 10.19
C CYS A 103 -11.54 14.24 9.10
N SER A 104 -12.20 14.28 7.94
CA SER A 104 -11.93 13.40 6.81
C SER A 104 -10.48 13.51 6.30
N MET A 105 -9.91 14.73 6.29
CA MET A 105 -8.53 14.96 5.87
C MET A 105 -7.53 14.35 6.87
N VAL A 106 -7.78 14.51 8.17
CA VAL A 106 -6.99 13.86 9.24
C VAL A 106 -7.11 12.35 9.14
N ARG A 107 -8.33 11.81 8.98
CA ARG A 107 -8.59 10.38 8.87
C ARG A 107 -7.82 9.74 7.72
N LEU A 108 -7.88 10.32 6.52
CA LEU A 108 -7.17 9.80 5.35
C LEU A 108 -5.65 9.79 5.58
N TYR A 109 -5.12 10.87 6.18
CA TYR A 109 -3.71 10.96 6.51
C TYR A 109 -3.30 9.91 7.54
N VAL A 110 -4.03 9.81 8.66
CA VAL A 110 -3.77 8.86 9.74
C VAL A 110 -3.82 7.41 9.25
N GLN A 111 -4.79 7.04 8.41
CA GLN A 111 -4.91 5.68 7.89
C GLN A 111 -3.65 5.23 7.12
N ASN A 112 -3.15 6.09 6.22
CA ASN A 112 -1.95 5.79 5.45
C ASN A 112 -0.70 5.87 6.34
N ARG A 113 -0.61 6.93 7.16
CA ARG A 113 0.57 7.22 7.96
C ARG A 113 0.80 6.19 9.06
N ARG A 114 -0.26 5.66 9.66
CA ARG A 114 -0.20 4.59 10.67
C ARG A 114 0.39 3.29 10.10
N LYS A 115 0.11 2.96 8.83
CA LYS A 115 0.75 1.82 8.14
C LYS A 115 2.24 2.06 7.92
N GLU A 116 2.60 3.25 7.44
CA GLU A 116 4.00 3.62 7.22
C GLU A 116 4.82 3.61 8.51
N ILE A 117 4.30 4.19 9.59
CA ILE A 117 4.96 4.25 10.89
C ILE A 117 5.16 2.84 11.45
N ARG A 118 4.14 1.98 11.39
CA ARG A 118 4.24 0.57 11.79
C ARG A 118 5.31 -0.19 11.01
N ARG A 119 5.33 -0.03 9.68
CA ARG A 119 6.34 -0.64 8.81
C ARG A 119 7.74 -0.20 9.20
N LYS A 120 7.95 1.10 9.45
CA LYS A 120 9.25 1.64 9.87
C LYS A 120 9.68 1.18 11.27
N ALA A 121 8.71 1.07 12.19
CA ALA A 121 8.96 0.62 13.56
C ALA A 121 9.14 -0.89 13.68
N GLY A 122 8.94 -1.65 12.60
CA GLY A 122 8.97 -3.12 12.67
C GLY A 122 7.80 -3.72 13.46
N VAL A 123 6.69 -2.98 13.62
CA VAL A 123 5.53 -3.42 14.41
C VAL A 123 4.40 -3.84 13.47
N GLY A 124 4.18 -5.14 13.31
CA GLY A 124 3.09 -5.70 12.52
C GLY A 124 3.46 -7.04 11.87
N PRO A 125 2.48 -7.72 11.24
CA PRO A 125 2.71 -9.02 10.58
C PRO A 125 3.76 -8.92 9.45
N GLU A 126 3.85 -7.76 8.81
CA GLU A 126 4.85 -7.44 7.78
C GLU A 126 6.29 -7.47 8.29
N ALA A 127 6.51 -7.04 9.54
CA ALA A 127 7.83 -6.94 10.11
C ALA A 127 8.28 -8.22 10.83
N MET A 128 7.35 -8.93 11.47
CA MET A 128 7.63 -10.16 12.21
C MET A 128 8.01 -11.32 11.29
N PHE A 129 7.38 -11.43 10.11
CA PHE A 129 7.66 -12.53 9.16
C PHE A 129 8.42 -12.07 7.91
N GLY A 130 8.30 -10.80 7.52
CA GLY A 130 8.85 -10.31 6.26
C GLY A 130 10.35 -10.05 6.28
N THR A 131 10.90 -9.63 7.43
CA THR A 131 12.32 -9.30 7.55
C THR A 131 13.20 -10.53 7.52
N GLU A 132 12.88 -11.54 8.33
CA GLU A 132 13.63 -12.80 8.36
C GLU A 132 13.49 -13.59 7.06
N ALA A 133 12.27 -13.65 6.49
CA ALA A 133 12.04 -14.32 5.22
C ALA A 133 12.80 -13.63 4.05
N ALA A 134 12.86 -12.29 4.05
CA ALA A 134 13.66 -11.55 3.07
C ALA A 134 15.16 -11.79 3.24
N MET A 135 15.67 -11.87 4.49
CA MET A 135 17.07 -12.24 4.75
C MET A 135 17.39 -13.65 4.25
N LYS A 136 16.41 -14.56 4.28
CA LYS A 136 16.50 -15.92 3.74
C LYS A 136 16.16 -16.02 2.23
N GLY A 137 15.94 -14.90 1.54
CA GLY A 137 15.68 -14.86 0.09
C GLY A 137 14.26 -15.23 -0.35
N PHE A 138 13.32 -15.40 0.59
CA PHE A 138 11.93 -15.72 0.28
C PHE A 138 11.11 -14.45 -0.01
N ARG A 139 10.22 -14.52 -1.01
CA ARG A 139 9.20 -13.49 -1.22
C ARG A 139 7.97 -13.80 -0.37
N VAL A 140 7.68 -12.95 0.61
CA VAL A 140 6.48 -13.10 1.45
C VAL A 140 5.26 -12.55 0.72
N ARG A 141 4.20 -13.36 0.62
CA ARG A 141 2.86 -12.92 0.23
C ARG A 141 1.93 -13.01 1.43
N TYR A 142 1.36 -11.88 1.83
CA TYR A 142 0.31 -11.84 2.85
C TYR A 142 -1.04 -12.11 2.16
N VAL A 143 -1.58 -13.30 2.39
CA VAL A 143 -2.94 -13.68 1.96
C VAL A 143 -3.86 -13.74 3.18
N LEU A 144 -5.17 -13.57 2.96
CA LEU A 144 -6.14 -13.77 4.03
C LEU A 144 -6.09 -15.22 4.51
N ALA A 145 -6.17 -15.43 5.82
CA ALA A 145 -6.11 -16.76 6.43
C ALA A 145 -7.14 -17.73 5.82
N THR A 146 -8.34 -17.25 5.50
CA THR A 146 -9.40 -18.02 4.83
C THR A 146 -8.97 -18.56 3.46
N LYS A 147 -8.24 -17.76 2.68
CA LYS A 147 -7.73 -18.17 1.38
C LYS A 147 -6.63 -19.22 1.51
N LEU A 148 -5.80 -19.09 2.55
CA LEU A 148 -4.73 -20.03 2.85
C LEU A 148 -5.29 -21.38 3.33
N VAL A 149 -6.33 -21.37 4.17
CA VAL A 149 -7.03 -22.59 4.58
C VAL A 149 -7.61 -23.31 3.36
N ASN A 150 -8.25 -22.59 2.43
CA ASN A 150 -8.80 -23.21 1.22
C ASN A 150 -7.69 -23.82 0.35
N GLU A 151 -6.58 -23.10 0.13
CA GLU A 151 -5.43 -23.66 -0.60
C GLU A 151 -4.81 -24.88 0.09
N LEU A 152 -4.78 -24.92 1.43
CA LEU A 152 -4.28 -26.08 2.18
C LEU A 152 -5.23 -27.28 2.16
N VAL A 153 -6.55 -27.03 2.16
CA VAL A 153 -7.57 -28.09 2.04
C VAL A 153 -7.43 -28.78 0.67
N GLU A 154 -7.38 -28.01 -0.42
CA GLU A 154 -7.19 -28.56 -1.77
C GLU A 154 -5.86 -29.33 -1.89
N ALA A 155 -4.77 -28.84 -1.28
CA ALA A 155 -3.47 -29.52 -1.29
C ALA A 155 -3.40 -30.77 -0.38
N ALA A 156 -4.34 -30.92 0.57
CA ALA A 156 -4.42 -32.09 1.45
C ALA A 156 -5.22 -33.22 0.80
N ASP A 157 -6.22 -32.90 -0.01
CA ASP A 157 -7.03 -33.88 -0.74
C ASP A 157 -6.21 -34.64 -1.80
N ASP A 158 -5.15 -34.01 -2.36
CA ASP A 158 -4.19 -34.67 -3.26
C ASP A 158 -3.34 -35.76 -2.57
N LYS A 159 -3.20 -35.72 -1.23
CA LYS A 159 -2.37 -36.69 -0.48
C LYS A 159 -3.15 -37.88 0.08
N GLN A 160 -4.47 -37.79 0.16
CA GLN A 160 -5.30 -38.90 0.67
C GLN A 160 -5.68 -39.94 -0.40
N LEU A 161 -5.48 -39.65 -1.70
CA LEU A 161 -5.86 -40.58 -2.79
C LEU A 161 -4.83 -41.67 -3.13
N THR A 162 -3.70 -41.75 -2.40
CA THR A 162 -2.69 -42.81 -2.64
C THR A 162 -2.72 -43.95 -1.62
N MET A 163 -3.50 -43.83 -0.53
CA MET A 163 -3.69 -44.94 0.41
C MET A 163 -5.06 -45.59 0.18
N THR A 164 -5.13 -46.33 -0.92
CA THR A 164 -6.23 -47.25 -1.25
C THR A 164 -6.55 -48.14 -0.04
N ILE A 165 -7.73 -47.95 0.54
CA ILE A 165 -8.28 -48.83 1.56
C ILE A 165 -8.62 -50.16 0.88
N ALA A 166 -7.86 -51.22 1.19
CA ALA A 166 -8.36 -52.59 1.02
C ALA A 166 -9.44 -52.84 2.09
N PRO A 167 -10.60 -53.44 1.76
CA PRO A 167 -11.62 -53.71 2.75
C PRO A 167 -11.20 -54.90 3.61
N GLY A 168 -10.94 -54.65 4.89
CA GLY A 168 -10.59 -55.66 5.88
C GLY A 168 -11.26 -55.35 7.22
N THR A 169 -12.50 -55.82 7.36
CA THR A 169 -13.18 -56.31 8.58
C THR A 169 -12.91 -55.65 9.93
N ASP A 170 -13.99 -55.05 10.45
CA ASP A 170 -14.49 -55.11 11.82
C ASP A 170 -13.61 -54.59 12.97
N ALA A 171 -13.96 -53.40 13.45
CA ALA A 171 -13.91 -53.10 14.88
C ALA A 171 -15.05 -52.15 15.26
N SER A 172 -16.04 -52.70 15.95
CA SER A 172 -17.13 -51.99 16.59
C SER A 172 -16.60 -50.97 17.61
N ILE A 173 -16.98 -49.70 17.47
CA ILE A 173 -16.97 -48.74 18.58
C ILE A 173 -18.36 -48.12 18.65
N SER A 174 -19.07 -48.53 19.69
CA SER A 174 -20.38 -48.06 20.11
C SER A 174 -20.28 -46.61 20.56
N ASN A 175 -20.89 -45.67 19.83
CA ASN A 175 -21.09 -44.32 20.33
C ASN A 175 -22.40 -44.27 21.12
N ALA A 176 -22.24 -44.27 22.45
CA ALA A 176 -23.31 -43.98 23.38
C ALA A 176 -23.77 -42.53 23.22
N SER A 177 -25.09 -42.40 23.09
CA SER A 177 -25.88 -41.17 23.06
C SER A 177 -25.68 -40.35 24.33
N MET A 178 -25.43 -39.04 24.20
CA MET A 178 -25.69 -38.07 25.26
C MET A 178 -26.10 -36.71 24.66
N SER A 179 -27.42 -36.59 24.52
CA SER A 179 -28.26 -35.44 24.89
C SER A 179 -27.83 -34.03 24.51
N SER A 180 -28.58 -33.52 23.53
CA SER A 180 -28.87 -32.12 23.26
C SER A 180 -29.21 -31.31 24.52
N ALA A 181 -28.61 -30.12 24.63
CA ALA A 181 -29.23 -28.97 25.31
C ALA A 181 -28.89 -27.68 24.53
N PRO A 182 -29.88 -26.79 24.29
CA PRO A 182 -29.75 -25.64 23.40
C PRO A 182 -29.15 -24.44 24.14
N TRP A 183 -28.14 -23.81 23.56
CA TRP A 183 -27.61 -22.54 24.06
C TRP A 183 -28.47 -21.38 23.51
N ASN A 184 -29.32 -20.84 24.38
CA ASN A 184 -30.04 -19.58 24.17
C ASN A 184 -29.03 -18.42 24.11
N TRP A 185 -28.88 -17.82 22.93
CA TRP A 185 -28.21 -16.54 22.74
C TRP A 185 -29.24 -15.41 22.80
N THR A 186 -29.28 -14.69 23.92
CA THR A 186 -29.87 -13.35 23.96
C THR A 186 -28.89 -12.37 23.35
N ALA A 187 -29.11 -12.04 22.07
CA ALA A 187 -28.40 -10.97 21.39
C ALA A 187 -28.79 -9.61 22.02
N GLY A 188 -27.92 -9.08 22.88
CA GLY A 188 -27.90 -7.66 23.20
C GLY A 188 -27.19 -6.91 22.07
N GLU A 189 -27.96 -6.17 21.27
CA GLU A 189 -27.47 -5.29 20.21
C GLU A 189 -26.47 -4.26 20.76
N PRO A 190 -25.23 -4.17 20.25
CA PRO A 190 -24.47 -2.94 20.33
C PRO A 190 -24.92 -2.04 19.18
N SER A 191 -25.65 -0.98 19.53
CA SER A 191 -25.97 0.13 18.61
C SER A 191 -24.70 0.59 17.88
N CYS A 192 -24.66 0.28 16.59
CA CYS A 192 -23.57 0.64 15.70
C CYS A 192 -23.80 2.11 15.30
N CYS A 193 -23.15 3.03 16.03
CA CYS A 193 -23.25 4.44 15.71
C CYS A 193 -22.55 4.71 14.37
N SER A 194 -23.35 5.21 13.45
CA SER A 194 -23.09 5.54 12.06
C SER A 194 -21.89 6.47 11.86
N ARG A 195 -20.92 5.97 11.09
CA ARG A 195 -20.39 6.59 9.86
C ARG A 195 -20.49 8.14 9.79
N CYS A 196 -19.39 8.78 10.17
CA CYS A 196 -18.90 10.05 9.62
C CYS A 196 -17.44 9.87 9.22
#